data_AF-A0A7H8RDX8-F1
#
_entry.id   AF-A0A7H8RDX8-F1
#
_cell.length_a   1.000
_cell.length_b   1.000
_cell.length_c   1.000
_cell.angle_alpha   90.00
_cell.angle_beta   90.00
_cell.angle_gamma   90.00
#
_symmetry.space_group_name_H-M   'P 1'
#
loop_
_entity.id
_entity.type
_entity.pdbx_description
1 polymer ?
#
loop_
_entity_poly.entity_id
_entity_poly.type
_entity_poly.pdbx_seq_one_letter_code
_entity_poly.pdbx_strand_id
1 'polypeptide(L)'
;MGVYNPTIGETVTVWNETFQWTEKHFTPAQLLPLREAADDLGVATVARIQAIIAEKKQSGTLHACPVPGIPGGIDMFAVLEEHRQNDAVLQKFWEEAHAVPDWVDWAQIKRGQNFMWRYLLPNLTGLALQGFLGGTATIAGGTEVLVRTGGFSLRVLPRRFLETFLWLLQVTMSLESIQPGGEGHNSSVRVRLLHASVRHRLLKLIDKDPLYFEAAKFGSPVNLRDAIHALCVFCSMPVFRQLPRIGIKPDPEEAKDFLALFRYIAYLLATPHTFFDGVEQCHCANFLTAVADYPGVNVSRSMIIVGTRVFSGDELADKMGFSRPGLLYRASFKGWCKLLVVLNTLQRWSPSFERMMIRKGKELACTTIATIY
;
A
#
# COMPACT_ATOMS: atom_id res chain seq x y z
N MET A 1 -11.59 -18.22 -19.73
CA MET A 1 -11.42 -17.29 -20.86
C MET A 1 -9.97 -17.41 -21.32
N GLY A 2 -9.71 -17.47 -22.63
CA GLY A 2 -8.34 -17.52 -23.14
C GLY A 2 -7.54 -16.33 -22.61
N VAL A 3 -6.31 -16.57 -22.16
CA VAL A 3 -5.42 -15.52 -21.67
C VAL A 3 -5.05 -14.64 -22.85
N TYR A 4 -5.64 -13.45 -22.93
CA TYR A 4 -5.26 -12.45 -23.92
C TYR A 4 -3.81 -12.03 -23.66
N ASN A 5 -2.94 -12.27 -24.65
CA ASN A 5 -1.51 -11.96 -24.60
C ASN A 5 -1.23 -10.87 -25.63
N PRO A 6 -1.12 -9.60 -25.19
CA PRO A 6 -0.84 -8.50 -26.11
C PRO A 6 0.55 -8.61 -26.73
N THR A 7 0.68 -8.13 -27.95
CA THR A 7 1.94 -8.01 -28.68
C THR A 7 2.61 -6.66 -28.42
N ILE A 8 3.94 -6.59 -28.50
CA ILE A 8 4.67 -5.32 -28.32
C ILE A 8 4.24 -4.32 -29.41
N GLY A 9 3.87 -3.10 -29.01
CA GLY A 9 3.29 -2.08 -29.89
C GLY A 9 1.79 -2.20 -30.13
N GLU A 10 1.12 -3.16 -29.49
CA GLU A 10 -0.34 -3.27 -29.52
C GLU A 10 -0.97 -2.22 -28.61
N THR A 11 -2.01 -1.55 -29.12
CA THR A 11 -2.83 -0.66 -28.31
C THR A 11 -3.80 -1.49 -27.49
N VAL A 12 -3.62 -1.51 -26.18
CA VAL A 12 -4.48 -2.25 -25.25
C VAL A 12 -5.38 -1.25 -24.53
N THR A 13 -6.68 -1.53 -24.55
CA THR A 13 -7.67 -0.79 -23.76
C THR A 13 -8.21 -1.70 -22.66
N VAL A 14 -8.03 -1.31 -21.40
CA VAL A 14 -8.63 -1.99 -20.25
C VAL A 14 -9.44 -0.99 -19.43
N TRP A 15 -10.74 -1.25 -19.33
CA TRP A 15 -11.76 -0.28 -18.89
C TRP A 15 -11.62 1.05 -19.64
N ASN A 16 -11.22 2.11 -18.93
CA ASN A 16 -11.12 3.47 -19.43
C ASN A 16 -9.67 3.90 -19.66
N GLU A 17 -8.71 2.98 -19.56
CA GLU A 17 -7.29 3.27 -19.83
C GLU A 17 -6.90 2.65 -21.16
N THR A 18 -6.19 3.42 -21.98
CA THR A 18 -5.63 2.98 -23.25
C THR A 18 -4.15 3.27 -23.27
N PHE A 19 -3.33 2.26 -23.58
CA PHE A 19 -1.88 2.37 -23.55
C PHE A 19 -1.25 1.44 -24.60
N GLN A 20 0.01 1.70 -24.92
CA GLN A 20 0.81 0.84 -25.79
C GLN A 20 1.48 -0.25 -24.96
N TRP A 21 1.34 -1.50 -25.39
CA TRP A 21 2.06 -2.61 -24.78
C TRP A 21 3.54 -2.54 -25.13
N THR A 22 4.42 -2.75 -24.15
CA THR A 22 5.87 -2.63 -24.29
C THR A 22 6.56 -3.85 -23.68
N GLU A 23 7.87 -4.00 -23.95
CA GLU A 23 8.71 -5.05 -23.33
C GLU A 23 8.77 -4.99 -21.79
N LYS A 24 8.46 -3.83 -21.20
CA LYS A 24 8.44 -3.62 -19.75
C LYS A 24 7.13 -4.09 -19.09
N HIS A 25 6.10 -4.38 -19.89
CA HIS A 25 4.86 -4.97 -19.39
C HIS A 25 5.05 -6.44 -19.07
N PHE A 26 4.57 -6.83 -17.90
CA PHE A 26 4.64 -8.21 -17.46
C PHE A 26 3.58 -9.06 -18.15
N THR A 27 4.03 -10.16 -18.73
CA THR A 27 3.13 -11.16 -19.30
C THR A 27 2.41 -11.93 -18.19
N PRO A 28 1.20 -12.47 -18.45
CA PRO A 28 0.51 -13.33 -17.50
C PRO A 28 1.37 -14.51 -17.00
N ALA A 29 2.22 -15.07 -17.86
CA ALA A 29 3.15 -16.14 -17.52
C ALA A 29 4.22 -15.70 -16.50
N GLN A 30 4.73 -14.47 -16.59
CA GLN A 30 5.68 -13.93 -15.60
C GLN A 30 5.01 -13.63 -14.25
N LEU A 31 3.71 -13.35 -14.24
CA LEU A 31 2.95 -13.02 -13.03
C LEU A 31 2.36 -14.24 -12.32
N LEU A 32 2.17 -15.35 -13.04
CA LEU A 32 1.56 -16.55 -12.51
C LEU A 32 2.35 -17.15 -11.32
N PRO A 33 3.69 -17.27 -11.34
CA PRO A 33 4.46 -17.76 -10.20
C PRO A 33 4.31 -16.89 -8.94
N LEU A 34 4.11 -15.57 -9.13
CA LEU A 34 3.95 -14.62 -8.02
C LEU A 34 2.63 -14.81 -7.25
N ARG A 35 1.69 -15.59 -7.78
CA ARG A 35 0.47 -15.98 -7.07
C ARG A 35 0.72 -17.02 -6.00
N GLU A 36 1.78 -17.81 -6.14
CA GLU A 36 2.14 -18.86 -5.17
C GLU A 36 3.29 -18.43 -4.25
N ALA A 37 4.16 -17.54 -4.72
CA ALA A 37 5.27 -16.99 -3.94
C ALA A 37 4.79 -16.00 -2.86
N ALA A 38 5.51 -15.96 -1.73
CA ALA A 38 5.29 -15.04 -0.61
C ALA A 38 6.57 -14.83 0.23
N ASP A 39 6.48 -14.02 1.28
CA ASP A 39 7.54 -13.81 2.26
C ASP A 39 7.65 -14.98 3.25
N ASP A 40 8.27 -16.08 2.81
CA ASP A 40 8.45 -17.29 3.62
C ASP A 40 9.35 -17.04 4.84
N LEU A 41 10.33 -16.14 4.71
CA LEU A 41 11.19 -15.72 5.84
C LEU A 41 10.34 -15.03 6.91
N GLY A 42 9.46 -14.10 6.52
CA GLY A 42 8.53 -13.46 7.45
C GLY A 42 7.62 -14.47 8.17
N VAL A 43 7.07 -15.46 7.44
CA VAL A 43 6.24 -16.51 8.04
C VAL A 43 7.03 -17.34 9.06
N ALA A 44 8.25 -17.76 8.70
CA ALA A 44 9.14 -18.47 9.61
C ALA A 44 9.47 -17.64 10.86
N THR A 45 9.77 -16.35 10.69
CA THR A 45 10.02 -15.40 11.78
C THR A 45 8.81 -15.28 12.72
N VAL A 46 7.59 -15.14 12.19
CA VAL A 46 6.38 -15.10 13.03
C VAL A 46 6.17 -16.41 13.78
N ALA A 47 6.43 -17.56 13.16
CA ALA A 47 6.34 -18.85 13.82
C ALA A 47 7.30 -18.95 15.02
N ARG A 48 8.54 -18.46 14.87
CA ARG A 48 9.53 -18.41 15.95
C ARG A 48 9.14 -17.43 17.06
N ILE A 49 8.69 -16.22 16.72
CA ILE A 49 8.18 -15.23 17.69
C ILE A 49 7.02 -15.83 18.51
N GLN A 50 6.07 -16.50 17.86
CA GLN A 50 4.94 -17.14 18.55
C GLN A 50 5.38 -18.27 19.49
N ALA A 51 6.40 -19.05 19.11
CA ALA A 51 6.97 -20.09 19.98
C ALA A 51 7.61 -19.47 21.24
N ILE A 52 8.42 -18.42 21.08
CA ILE A 52 9.04 -17.70 22.21
C ILE A 52 7.99 -17.12 23.15
N ILE A 53 6.93 -16.50 22.60
CA ILE A 53 5.82 -15.98 23.39
C ILE A 53 5.13 -17.10 24.18
N ALA A 54 4.90 -18.26 23.56
CA ALA A 54 4.27 -19.40 24.20
C ALA A 54 5.14 -19.96 25.35
N GLU A 55 6.45 -20.08 25.13
CA GLU A 55 7.43 -20.51 26.15
C GLU A 55 7.44 -19.53 27.33
N LYS A 56 7.59 -18.22 27.08
CA LYS A 56 7.58 -17.17 28.13
C LYS A 56 6.26 -17.15 28.91
N LYS A 57 5.15 -17.43 28.25
CA LYS A 57 3.83 -17.52 28.90
C LYS A 57 3.74 -18.74 29.82
N GLN A 58 4.32 -19.87 29.43
CA GLN A 58 4.36 -21.08 30.25
C GLN A 58 5.30 -20.94 31.46
N SER A 59 6.43 -20.24 31.30
CA SER A 59 7.39 -19.99 32.38
C SER A 59 6.98 -18.83 33.32
N GLY A 60 5.90 -18.11 33.03
CA GLY A 60 5.47 -16.94 33.81
C GLY A 60 6.39 -15.72 33.70
N THR A 61 7.31 -15.70 32.74
CA THR A 61 8.29 -14.61 32.52
C THR A 61 7.91 -13.67 31.39
N LEU A 62 6.66 -13.76 30.91
CA LEU A 62 6.16 -12.87 29.87
C LEU A 62 5.98 -11.44 30.41
N HIS A 63 6.93 -10.57 30.10
CA HIS A 63 6.75 -9.14 30.29
C HIS A 63 5.74 -8.60 29.28
N ALA A 64 4.91 -7.64 29.71
CA ALA A 64 4.02 -6.94 28.79
C ALA A 64 4.88 -6.14 27.81
N CYS A 65 4.85 -6.50 26.53
CA CYS A 65 5.31 -5.66 25.43
C CYS A 65 4.08 -5.09 24.72
N PRO A 66 3.36 -4.13 25.35
CA PRO A 66 2.09 -3.65 24.84
C PRO A 66 2.28 -3.06 23.44
N VAL A 67 1.48 -3.53 22.49
CA VAL A 67 1.32 -2.82 21.21
C VAL A 67 0.60 -1.50 21.52
N PRO A 68 1.12 -0.34 21.09
CA PRO A 68 0.43 0.92 21.28
C PRO A 68 -1.01 0.86 20.72
N GLY A 69 -1.99 1.23 21.54
CA GLY A 69 -3.41 1.18 21.16
C GLY A 69 -4.05 -0.22 21.10
N ILE A 70 -3.40 -1.29 21.57
CA ILE A 70 -4.01 -2.63 21.75
C ILE A 70 -3.79 -3.12 23.19
N PRO A 71 -4.80 -3.02 24.07
CA PRO A 71 -4.73 -3.56 25.42
C PRO A 71 -4.38 -5.06 25.39
N GLY A 72 -3.26 -5.45 26.00
CA GLY A 72 -2.80 -6.84 26.09
C GLY A 72 -2.19 -7.43 24.81
N GLY A 73 -2.00 -6.64 23.76
CA GLY A 73 -1.28 -7.08 22.54
C GLY A 73 0.23 -7.17 22.78
N ILE A 74 0.89 -8.16 22.19
CA ILE A 74 2.35 -8.33 22.25
C ILE A 74 2.96 -7.79 20.95
N ASP A 75 3.84 -6.80 21.05
CA ASP A 75 4.55 -6.25 19.87
C ASP A 75 5.58 -7.25 19.35
N MET A 76 5.28 -7.86 18.20
CA MET A 76 6.18 -8.81 17.53
C MET A 76 7.53 -8.18 17.18
N PHE A 77 7.59 -6.87 16.91
CA PHE A 77 8.85 -6.18 16.64
C PHE A 77 9.74 -6.14 17.89
N ALA A 78 9.17 -5.87 19.07
CA ALA A 78 9.93 -5.87 20.32
C ALA A 78 10.49 -7.26 20.66
N VAL A 79 9.70 -8.32 20.43
CA VAL A 79 10.17 -9.71 20.61
C VAL A 79 11.27 -10.05 19.60
N LEU A 80 11.11 -9.64 18.33
CA LEU A 80 12.15 -9.80 17.32
C LEU A 80 13.45 -9.11 17.75
N GLU A 81 13.37 -7.85 18.17
CA GLU A 81 14.53 -7.05 18.60
C GLU A 81 15.25 -7.67 19.80
N GLU A 82 14.50 -8.18 20.79
CA GLU A 82 15.05 -8.81 22.00
C GLU A 82 15.76 -10.14 21.68
N HIS A 83 15.19 -10.97 20.80
CA HIS A 83 15.63 -12.37 20.60
C HIS A 83 16.44 -12.60 19.33
N ARG A 84 16.61 -11.60 18.46
CA ARG A 84 17.31 -11.74 17.16
C ARG A 84 18.71 -12.34 17.25
N GLN A 85 19.45 -12.15 18.34
CA GLN A 85 20.81 -12.69 18.47
C GLN A 85 20.85 -14.17 18.89
N ASN A 86 19.73 -14.69 19.41
CA ASN A 86 19.65 -16.04 19.97
C ASN A 86 18.96 -17.04 19.03
N ASP A 87 18.43 -16.57 17.89
CA ASP A 87 17.69 -17.39 16.92
C ASP A 87 18.08 -16.99 15.49
N ALA A 88 18.60 -17.96 14.72
CA ALA A 88 19.13 -17.71 13.39
C ALA A 88 18.07 -17.20 12.38
N VAL A 89 16.80 -17.59 12.54
CA VAL A 89 15.71 -17.11 11.67
C VAL A 89 15.40 -15.65 11.97
N LEU A 90 15.32 -15.31 13.27
CA LEU A 90 15.12 -13.93 13.71
C LEU A 90 16.29 -13.03 13.31
N GLN A 91 17.52 -13.53 13.43
CA GLN A 91 18.73 -12.83 12.98
C GLN A 91 18.67 -12.52 11.48
N LYS A 92 18.39 -13.54 10.65
CA LYS A 92 18.33 -13.39 9.20
C LYS A 92 17.26 -12.38 8.78
N PHE A 93 16.07 -12.43 9.37
CA PHE A 93 15.03 -11.44 9.11
C PHE A 93 15.44 -10.04 9.53
N TRP A 94 16.08 -9.89 10.69
CA TRP A 94 16.58 -8.61 11.17
C TRP A 94 17.62 -8.02 10.23
N GLU A 95 18.59 -8.82 9.79
CA GLU A 95 19.64 -8.41 8.85
C GLU A 95 19.06 -7.98 7.51
N GLU A 96 18.12 -8.75 6.94
CA GLU A 96 17.47 -8.40 5.68
C GLU A 96 16.66 -7.09 5.80
N ALA A 97 15.92 -6.92 6.89
CA ALA A 97 15.10 -5.73 7.13
C ALA A 97 15.95 -4.48 7.39
N HIS A 98 17.14 -4.60 8.00
CA HIS A 98 18.02 -3.47 8.32
C HIS A 98 19.12 -3.22 7.28
N ALA A 99 19.31 -4.12 6.32
CA ALA A 99 20.24 -3.93 5.23
C ALA A 99 19.74 -2.82 4.28
N VAL A 100 20.66 -1.99 3.81
CA VAL A 100 20.39 -0.92 2.84
C VAL A 100 20.95 -1.36 1.49
N PRO A 101 20.12 -1.59 0.47
CA PRO A 101 20.61 -1.95 -0.87
C PRO A 101 21.46 -0.85 -1.51
N ASP A 102 22.43 -1.22 -2.34
CA ASP A 102 23.37 -0.28 -2.99
C ASP A 102 22.70 0.73 -3.91
N TRP A 103 21.51 0.43 -4.43
CA TRP A 103 20.74 1.32 -5.30
C TRP A 103 19.97 2.41 -4.51
N VAL A 104 20.01 2.40 -3.17
CA VAL A 104 19.32 3.39 -2.35
C VAL A 104 20.09 4.71 -2.34
N ASP A 105 19.50 5.73 -2.98
CA ASP A 105 19.92 7.12 -2.86
C ASP A 105 19.03 7.86 -1.85
N TRP A 106 19.58 8.17 -0.68
CA TRP A 106 18.88 8.89 0.38
C TRP A 106 18.47 10.31 -0.01
N ALA A 107 19.22 10.99 -0.88
CA ALA A 107 18.84 12.30 -1.38
C ALA A 107 17.62 12.19 -2.31
N GLN A 108 17.58 11.15 -3.15
CA GLN A 108 16.41 10.83 -3.96
C GLN A 108 15.19 10.46 -3.10
N ILE A 109 15.34 9.61 -2.09
CA ILE A 109 14.26 9.27 -1.15
C ILE A 109 13.70 10.52 -0.48
N LYS A 110 14.57 11.43 -0.01
CA LYS A 110 14.15 12.71 0.59
C LYS A 110 13.31 13.57 -0.38
N ARG A 111 13.68 13.62 -1.67
CA ARG A 111 12.86 14.30 -2.69
C ARG A 111 11.54 13.56 -2.94
N GLY A 112 11.53 12.23 -2.91
CA GLY A 112 10.32 11.41 -2.96
C GLY A 112 9.38 11.65 -1.78
N GLN A 113 9.89 11.85 -0.57
CA GLN A 113 9.08 12.26 0.59
C GLN A 113 8.46 13.64 0.36
N ASN A 114 9.21 14.59 -0.22
CA ASN A 114 8.67 15.91 -0.54
C ASN A 114 7.51 15.87 -1.54
N PHE A 115 7.50 14.90 -2.48
CA PHE A 115 6.35 14.68 -3.37
C PHE A 115 5.07 14.45 -2.55
N MET A 116 5.11 13.58 -1.53
CA MET A 116 3.96 13.30 -0.69
C MET A 116 3.43 14.55 0.02
N TRP A 117 4.33 15.39 0.53
CA TRP A 117 3.94 16.62 1.23
C TRP A 117 3.48 17.75 0.31
N ARG A 118 4.13 17.92 -0.84
CA ARG A 118 3.71 18.88 -1.87
C ARG A 118 2.30 18.56 -2.37
N TYR A 119 2.02 17.27 -2.57
CA TYR A 119 0.74 16.78 -3.04
C TYR A 119 -0.13 16.23 -1.91
N LEU A 120 0.05 16.66 -0.66
CA LEU A 120 -0.64 16.07 0.50
C LEU A 120 -2.17 16.04 0.32
N LEU A 121 -2.81 17.17 0.04
CA LEU A 121 -4.28 17.23 -0.14
C LEU A 121 -4.76 16.43 -1.37
N PRO A 122 -4.13 16.55 -2.56
CA PRO A 122 -4.43 15.66 -3.68
C PRO A 122 -4.26 14.17 -3.34
N ASN A 123 -3.14 13.78 -2.72
CA ASN A 123 -2.81 12.40 -2.36
C ASN A 123 -3.82 11.84 -1.35
N LEU A 124 -4.17 12.60 -0.31
CA LEU A 124 -5.23 12.25 0.63
C LEU A 124 -6.58 12.04 -0.05
N THR A 125 -6.93 12.93 -0.98
CA THR A 125 -8.19 12.86 -1.72
C THR A 125 -8.29 11.53 -2.48
N GLY A 126 -7.27 11.14 -3.24
CA GLY A 126 -7.35 9.86 -3.97
C GLY A 126 -7.01 8.64 -3.13
N LEU A 127 -6.23 8.73 -2.06
CA LEU A 127 -6.10 7.60 -1.12
C LEU A 127 -7.46 7.23 -0.51
N ALA A 128 -8.22 8.25 -0.06
CA ALA A 128 -9.55 8.06 0.50
C ALA A 128 -10.57 7.55 -0.52
N LEU A 129 -10.53 8.05 -1.76
CA LEU A 129 -11.59 7.81 -2.76
C LEU A 129 -11.27 6.70 -3.77
N GLN A 130 -9.99 6.47 -4.05
CA GLN A 130 -9.48 5.50 -5.02
C GLN A 130 -8.68 4.41 -4.32
N GLY A 131 -7.71 4.75 -3.47
CA GLY A 131 -6.79 3.78 -2.88
C GLY A 131 -7.50 2.69 -2.06
N PHE A 132 -8.43 3.09 -1.20
CA PHE A 132 -9.10 2.14 -0.29
C PHE A 132 -10.39 1.51 -0.84
N LEU A 133 -11.32 2.33 -1.33
CA LEU A 133 -12.62 1.84 -1.84
C LEU A 133 -12.56 1.27 -3.26
N GLY A 134 -11.55 1.65 -4.05
CA GLY A 134 -11.43 1.25 -5.45
C GLY A 134 -10.21 0.40 -5.79
N GLY A 135 -9.08 0.57 -5.08
CA GLY A 135 -7.77 -0.02 -5.43
C GLY A 135 -7.34 -1.21 -4.56
N THR A 136 -7.66 -1.23 -3.25
CA THR A 136 -7.45 -2.40 -2.36
C THR A 136 -8.64 -3.38 -2.35
N ALA A 137 -9.83 -2.84 -2.59
CA ALA A 137 -10.80 -3.45 -3.50
C ALA A 137 -10.08 -3.93 -4.79
N THR A 138 -10.62 -4.56 -5.80
CA THR A 138 -9.83 -5.05 -6.99
C THR A 138 -8.66 -6.04 -6.76
N ILE A 139 -8.02 -6.08 -5.59
CA ILE A 139 -7.12 -7.15 -5.18
C ILE A 139 -7.99 -8.29 -4.67
N ALA A 140 -8.46 -9.16 -5.56
CA ALA A 140 -9.41 -10.22 -5.22
C ALA A 140 -8.91 -11.12 -4.06
N GLY A 141 -7.65 -11.54 -4.10
CA GLY A 141 -7.04 -12.35 -3.03
C GLY A 141 -6.87 -11.58 -1.72
N GLY A 142 -6.36 -10.35 -1.79
CA GLY A 142 -6.31 -9.42 -0.67
C GLY A 142 -7.69 -9.20 -0.02
N THR A 143 -8.74 -9.02 -0.84
CA THR A 143 -10.12 -8.86 -0.37
C THR A 143 -10.60 -10.11 0.37
N GLU A 144 -10.38 -11.29 -0.19
CA GLU A 144 -10.73 -12.56 0.45
C GLU A 144 -10.02 -12.73 1.80
N VAL A 145 -8.72 -12.42 1.86
CA VAL A 145 -7.94 -12.41 3.13
C VAL A 145 -8.59 -11.49 4.16
N LEU A 146 -9.02 -10.29 3.77
CA LEU A 146 -9.66 -9.34 4.68
C LEU A 146 -11.04 -9.79 5.14
N VAL A 147 -11.82 -10.45 4.28
CA VAL A 147 -13.11 -11.03 4.67
C VAL A 147 -12.89 -12.14 5.71
N ARG A 148 -11.99 -13.08 5.43
CA ARG A 148 -11.71 -14.24 6.30
C ARG A 148 -11.11 -13.86 7.66
N THR A 149 -10.33 -12.79 7.71
CA THR A 149 -9.71 -12.29 8.96
C THR A 149 -10.60 -11.33 9.74
N GLY A 150 -11.77 -10.94 9.20
CA GLY A 150 -12.66 -9.94 9.82
C GLY A 150 -12.17 -8.49 9.64
N GLY A 151 -11.17 -8.27 8.78
CA GLY A 151 -10.57 -6.98 8.46
C GLY A 151 -11.52 -6.00 7.75
N PHE A 152 -12.66 -6.47 7.22
CA PHE A 152 -13.75 -5.66 6.67
C PHE A 152 -14.93 -5.42 7.63
N SER A 153 -14.85 -5.87 8.88
CA SER A 153 -15.92 -5.59 9.82
C SER A 153 -16.05 -4.07 10.07
N LEU A 154 -17.30 -3.58 10.19
CA LEU A 154 -17.59 -2.16 10.39
C LEU A 154 -16.90 -1.55 11.62
N ARG A 155 -16.52 -2.39 12.59
CA ARG A 155 -15.79 -2.01 13.80
C ARG A 155 -14.28 -1.84 13.58
N VAL A 156 -13.68 -2.64 12.70
CA VAL A 156 -12.22 -2.71 12.49
C VAL A 156 -11.78 -1.83 11.32
N LEU A 157 -12.63 -1.70 10.30
CA LEU A 157 -12.29 -1.02 9.05
C LEU A 157 -11.79 0.43 9.23
N PRO A 158 -12.42 1.29 10.07
CA PRO A 158 -11.95 2.66 10.24
C PRO A 158 -10.57 2.75 10.88
N ARG A 159 -10.27 1.86 11.84
CA ARG A 159 -8.97 1.80 12.50
C ARG A 159 -7.87 1.39 11.52
N ARG A 160 -8.10 0.35 10.70
CA ARG A 160 -7.13 -0.11 9.71
C ARG A 160 -6.84 0.94 8.63
N PHE A 161 -7.87 1.69 8.24
CA PHE A 161 -7.71 2.84 7.35
C PHE A 161 -6.76 3.87 7.96
N LEU A 162 -6.99 4.21 9.23
CA LEU A 162 -6.14 5.15 9.96
C LEU A 162 -4.71 4.62 10.13
N GLU A 163 -4.53 3.35 10.47
CA GLU A 163 -3.20 2.71 10.60
C GLU A 163 -2.38 2.77 9.31
N THR A 164 -3.01 2.51 8.16
CA THR A 164 -2.35 2.62 6.85
C THR A 164 -1.94 4.06 6.56
N PHE A 165 -2.79 5.03 6.90
CA PHE A 165 -2.49 6.44 6.72
C PHE A 165 -1.33 6.90 7.64
N LEU A 166 -1.34 6.48 8.90
CA LEU A 166 -0.27 6.76 9.85
C LEU A 166 1.06 6.18 9.39
N TRP A 167 1.07 4.94 8.91
CA TRP A 167 2.26 4.34 8.32
C TRP A 167 2.80 5.19 7.16
N LEU A 168 1.93 5.63 6.25
CA LEU A 168 2.33 6.49 5.12
C LEU A 168 2.92 7.83 5.60
N LEU A 169 2.37 8.43 6.65
CA LEU A 169 2.92 9.63 7.26
C LEU A 169 4.30 9.37 7.88
N GLN A 170 4.46 8.27 8.62
CA GLN A 170 5.72 7.90 9.25
C GLN A 170 6.83 7.69 8.22
N VAL A 171 6.59 6.93 7.15
CA VAL A 171 7.60 6.68 6.09
C VAL A 171 7.96 7.93 5.29
N THR A 172 7.14 8.99 5.34
CA THR A 172 7.37 10.24 4.61
C THR A 172 7.74 11.42 5.49
N MET A 173 7.75 11.28 6.82
CA MET A 173 7.93 12.40 7.73
C MET A 173 9.31 13.05 7.62
N SER A 174 10.36 12.24 7.64
CA SER A 174 11.75 12.67 7.52
C SER A 174 12.63 11.52 7.02
N LEU A 175 13.86 11.84 6.63
CA LEU A 175 14.80 10.84 6.15
C LEU A 175 15.18 9.85 7.28
N GLU A 176 15.40 10.39 8.47
CA GLU A 176 15.72 9.64 9.69
C GLU A 176 14.59 8.66 10.04
N SER A 177 13.33 9.00 9.72
CA SER A 177 12.18 8.13 9.97
C SER A 177 12.22 6.85 9.13
N ILE A 178 12.64 6.92 7.87
CA ILE A 178 12.66 5.74 6.96
C ILE A 178 14.01 5.02 6.91
N GLN A 179 15.07 5.64 7.42
CA GLN A 179 16.36 4.98 7.59
C GLN A 179 16.29 3.85 8.64
N PRO A 180 17.16 2.83 8.57
CA PRO A 180 17.17 1.73 9.53
C PRO A 180 17.14 2.20 10.98
N GLY A 181 16.22 1.64 11.77
CA GLY A 181 15.97 2.02 13.17
C GLY A 181 15.04 3.23 13.37
N GLY A 182 14.70 3.97 12.31
CA GLY A 182 13.73 5.07 12.35
C GLY A 182 12.28 4.60 12.54
N GLU A 183 11.37 5.52 12.87
CA GLU A 183 9.96 5.17 13.13
C GLU A 183 9.24 4.59 11.91
N GLY A 184 9.34 5.23 10.75
CA GLY A 184 8.78 4.74 9.48
C GLY A 184 9.39 3.40 9.04
N HIS A 185 10.68 3.22 9.27
CA HIS A 185 11.37 1.94 9.06
C HIS A 185 10.77 0.85 9.96
N ASN A 186 10.77 1.07 11.27
CA ASN A 186 10.27 0.08 12.24
C ASN A 186 8.76 -0.18 12.07
N SER A 187 8.00 0.82 11.63
CA SER A 187 6.59 0.68 11.25
C SER A 187 6.43 -0.20 10.01
N SER A 188 7.29 -0.05 9.01
CA SER A 188 7.30 -0.93 7.82
C SER A 188 7.66 -2.38 8.18
N VAL A 189 8.63 -2.60 9.09
CA VAL A 189 8.95 -3.94 9.60
C VAL A 189 7.75 -4.55 10.34
N ARG A 190 7.03 -3.76 11.15
CA ARG A 190 5.78 -4.21 11.79
C ARG A 190 4.70 -4.59 10.77
N VAL A 191 4.56 -3.85 9.67
CA VAL A 191 3.65 -4.21 8.57
C VAL A 191 4.05 -5.53 7.93
N ARG A 192 5.35 -5.74 7.65
CA ARG A 192 5.86 -7.04 7.14
C ARG A 192 5.52 -8.20 8.09
N LEU A 193 5.77 -8.04 9.39
CA LEU A 193 5.42 -9.04 10.41
C LEU A 193 3.90 -9.27 10.51
N LEU A 194 3.08 -8.22 10.36
CA LEU A 194 1.62 -8.33 10.33
C LEU A 194 1.16 -9.17 9.14
N HIS A 195 1.66 -8.89 7.94
CA HIS A 195 1.35 -9.66 6.73
C HIS A 195 1.74 -11.13 6.87
N ALA A 196 2.95 -11.39 7.38
CA ALA A 196 3.42 -12.75 7.66
C ALA A 196 2.54 -13.47 8.70
N SER A 197 2.08 -12.76 9.74
CA SER A 197 1.23 -13.32 10.79
C SER A 197 -0.16 -13.70 10.28
N VAL A 198 -0.74 -12.85 9.42
CA VAL A 198 -1.99 -13.15 8.72
C VAL A 198 -1.83 -14.40 7.85
N ARG A 199 -0.76 -14.46 7.05
CA ARG A 199 -0.47 -15.61 6.18
C ARG A 199 -0.28 -16.90 6.99
N HIS A 200 0.56 -16.87 8.03
CA HIS A 200 0.81 -18.01 8.92
C HIS A 200 -0.47 -18.57 9.52
N ARG A 201 -1.38 -17.68 9.97
CA ARG A 201 -2.68 -18.08 10.49
C ARG A 201 -3.57 -18.73 9.42
N LEU A 202 -3.62 -18.15 8.22
CA LEU A 202 -4.45 -18.67 7.14
C LEU A 202 -3.96 -20.02 6.64
N LEU A 203 -2.64 -20.23 6.51
CA LEU A 203 -2.07 -21.52 6.13
C LEU A 203 -2.48 -22.62 7.13
N LYS A 204 -2.40 -22.36 8.44
CA LYS A 204 -2.88 -23.31 9.46
C LYS A 204 -4.37 -23.63 9.39
N LEU A 205 -5.19 -22.71 8.88
CA LEU A 205 -6.63 -22.94 8.69
C LEU A 205 -6.87 -23.76 7.41
N ILE A 206 -6.13 -23.48 6.34
CA ILE A 206 -6.17 -24.23 5.08
C ILE A 206 -5.70 -25.67 5.30
N ASP A 207 -4.67 -25.90 6.10
CA ASP A 207 -4.19 -27.24 6.45
C ASP A 207 -5.27 -28.09 7.16
N LYS A 208 -6.16 -27.43 7.91
CA LYS A 208 -7.29 -28.08 8.60
C LYS A 208 -8.50 -28.27 7.70
N ASP A 209 -8.74 -27.30 6.82
CA ASP A 209 -9.86 -27.29 5.88
C ASP A 209 -9.40 -26.65 4.55
N PRO A 210 -9.07 -27.47 3.53
CA PRO A 210 -8.66 -26.97 2.22
C PRO A 210 -9.71 -26.10 1.52
N LEU A 211 -10.99 -26.19 1.91
CA LEU A 211 -12.07 -25.36 1.37
C LEU A 211 -12.16 -23.98 2.03
N TYR A 212 -11.36 -23.74 3.08
CA TYR A 212 -11.33 -22.46 3.79
C TYR A 212 -10.85 -21.30 2.90
N PHE A 213 -10.03 -21.57 1.88
CA PHE A 213 -9.52 -20.56 0.96
C PHE A 213 -9.35 -21.12 -0.44
N GLU A 214 -10.02 -20.53 -1.44
CA GLU A 214 -9.96 -20.97 -2.84
C GLU A 214 -8.64 -20.54 -3.53
N ALA A 215 -7.52 -21.19 -3.19
CA ALA A 215 -6.20 -20.83 -3.70
C ALA A 215 -6.11 -20.89 -5.24
N ALA A 216 -6.82 -21.82 -5.89
CA ALA A 216 -6.88 -21.89 -7.36
C ALA A 216 -7.39 -20.57 -7.98
N LYS A 217 -8.36 -19.91 -7.32
CA LYS A 217 -8.95 -18.65 -7.76
C LYS A 217 -8.11 -17.44 -7.34
N PHE A 218 -7.66 -17.40 -6.09
CA PHE A 218 -7.06 -16.20 -5.50
C PHE A 218 -5.53 -16.21 -5.44
N GLY A 219 -4.88 -17.34 -5.72
CA GLY A 219 -3.47 -17.59 -5.39
C GLY A 219 -3.32 -17.91 -3.90
N SER A 220 -2.09 -18.07 -3.43
CA SER A 220 -1.78 -18.26 -2.02
C SER A 220 -2.13 -16.98 -1.20
N PRO A 221 -2.57 -17.07 0.06
CA PRO A 221 -2.95 -15.89 0.85
C PRO A 221 -1.79 -14.92 1.07
N VAL A 222 -1.96 -13.62 0.78
CA VAL A 222 -0.86 -12.63 0.92
C VAL A 222 0.34 -12.97 0.01
N ASN A 223 0.05 -13.33 -1.24
CA ASN A 223 1.06 -13.61 -2.26
C ASN A 223 1.76 -12.33 -2.78
N LEU A 224 2.92 -12.50 -3.42
CA LEU A 224 3.72 -11.39 -3.93
C LEU A 224 3.01 -10.59 -5.03
N ARG A 225 2.16 -11.22 -5.86
CA ARG A 225 1.39 -10.50 -6.89
C ARG A 225 0.43 -9.49 -6.25
N ASP A 226 -0.31 -9.92 -5.23
CA ASP A 226 -1.22 -9.05 -4.48
C ASP A 226 -0.46 -7.95 -3.72
N ALA A 227 0.73 -8.25 -3.19
CA ALA A 227 1.60 -7.27 -2.53
C ALA A 227 2.11 -6.19 -3.51
N ILE A 228 2.55 -6.58 -4.72
CA ILE A 228 2.97 -5.63 -5.77
C ILE A 228 1.78 -4.76 -6.18
N HIS A 229 0.60 -5.35 -6.38
CA HIS A 229 -0.60 -4.58 -6.72
C HIS A 229 -0.94 -3.59 -5.61
N ALA A 230 -0.95 -4.02 -4.35
CA ALA A 230 -1.19 -3.13 -3.22
C ALA A 230 -0.21 -1.95 -3.21
N LEU A 231 1.09 -2.17 -3.45
CA LEU A 231 2.07 -1.07 -3.52
C LEU A 231 1.86 -0.14 -4.72
N CYS A 232 1.47 -0.65 -5.89
CA CYS A 232 1.15 0.17 -7.06
C CYS A 232 0.00 1.15 -6.78
N VAL A 233 -0.98 0.73 -5.94
CA VAL A 233 -2.08 1.60 -5.49
C VAL A 233 -1.56 2.82 -4.72
N PHE A 234 -0.47 2.70 -3.97
CA PHE A 234 0.09 3.81 -3.19
C PHE A 234 1.09 4.70 -3.93
N CYS A 235 1.68 4.22 -5.03
CA CYS A 235 2.74 4.96 -5.71
C CYS A 235 2.40 5.30 -7.17
N SER A 236 2.14 4.29 -7.97
CA SER A 236 1.89 4.44 -9.39
C SER A 236 0.52 5.06 -9.67
N MET A 237 -0.52 4.74 -8.90
CA MET A 237 -1.86 5.34 -9.08
C MET A 237 -1.88 6.85 -8.79
N PRO A 238 -1.27 7.37 -7.69
CA PRO A 238 -1.08 8.80 -7.46
C PRO A 238 -0.47 9.53 -8.65
N VAL A 239 0.65 9.01 -9.17
CA VAL A 239 1.44 9.64 -10.23
C VAL A 239 0.70 9.63 -11.57
N PHE A 240 0.23 8.46 -12.00
CA PHE A 240 -0.20 8.25 -13.39
C PHE A 240 -1.71 8.38 -13.60
N ARG A 241 -2.51 8.29 -12.54
CA ARG A 241 -3.98 8.31 -12.66
C ARG A 241 -4.61 9.42 -11.85
N GLN A 242 -4.38 9.44 -10.55
CA GLN A 242 -5.06 10.32 -9.62
C GLN A 242 -4.74 11.79 -9.87
N LEU A 243 -3.46 12.17 -9.81
CA LEU A 243 -3.06 13.57 -10.03
C LEU A 243 -3.48 14.07 -11.42
N PRO A 244 -3.25 13.33 -12.53
CA PRO A 244 -3.73 13.73 -13.84
C PRO A 244 -5.25 13.93 -13.90
N ARG A 245 -6.04 13.06 -13.25
CA ARG A 245 -7.51 13.17 -13.20
C ARG A 245 -8.01 14.32 -12.32
N ILE A 246 -7.21 14.76 -11.33
CA ILE A 246 -7.45 16.03 -10.60
C ILE A 246 -7.14 17.25 -11.50
N GLY A 247 -6.30 17.08 -12.52
CA GLY A 247 -5.80 18.16 -13.38
C GLY A 247 -4.39 18.64 -12.99
N ILE A 248 -3.67 17.85 -12.19
CA ILE A 248 -2.29 18.12 -11.76
C ILE A 248 -1.35 17.19 -12.52
N LYS A 249 -0.35 17.76 -13.19
CA LYS A 249 0.74 16.99 -13.79
C LYS A 249 1.98 17.14 -12.89
N PRO A 250 2.42 16.07 -12.20
CA PRO A 250 3.68 16.13 -11.46
C PRO A 250 4.86 16.27 -12.41
N ASP A 251 5.94 16.87 -11.91
CA ASP A 251 7.21 16.92 -12.65
C ASP A 251 7.75 15.48 -12.84
N PRO A 252 8.30 15.13 -14.01
CA PRO A 252 8.84 13.79 -14.26
C PRO A 252 9.92 13.34 -13.27
N GLU A 253 10.80 14.23 -12.81
CA GLU A 253 11.84 13.89 -11.84
C GLU A 253 11.23 13.67 -10.44
N GLU A 254 10.19 14.41 -10.08
CA GLU A 254 9.48 14.19 -8.82
C GLU A 254 8.72 12.87 -8.82
N ALA A 255 8.13 12.48 -9.95
CA ALA A 255 7.53 11.16 -10.12
C ALA A 255 8.57 10.05 -9.94
N LYS A 256 9.74 10.20 -10.57
CA LYS A 256 10.87 9.26 -10.42
C LYS A 256 11.34 9.15 -8.97
N ASP A 257 11.53 10.27 -8.28
CA ASP A 257 11.97 10.29 -6.89
C ASP A 257 10.92 9.67 -5.94
N PHE A 258 9.63 9.91 -6.20
CA PHE A 258 8.54 9.30 -5.44
C PHE A 258 8.45 7.78 -5.63
N LEU A 259 8.65 7.30 -6.85
CA LEU A 259 8.68 5.87 -7.14
C LEU A 259 9.91 5.20 -6.52
N ALA A 260 11.06 5.87 -6.46
CA ALA A 260 12.26 5.37 -5.78
C ALA A 260 12.05 5.19 -4.26
N LEU A 261 11.31 6.10 -3.61
CA LEU A 261 10.87 5.91 -2.22
C LEU A 261 10.05 4.62 -2.08
N PHE A 262 9.12 4.36 -3.00
CA PHE A 262 8.29 3.16 -2.95
C PHE A 262 9.01 1.88 -3.36
N ARG A 263 10.06 1.97 -4.17
CA ARG A 263 11.00 0.87 -4.40
C ARG A 263 11.69 0.44 -3.10
N TYR A 264 12.13 1.41 -2.28
CA TYR A 264 12.69 1.12 -0.96
C TYR A 264 11.66 0.55 0.01
N ILE A 265 10.44 1.08 0.02
CA ILE A 265 9.33 0.50 0.80
C ILE A 265 9.04 -0.95 0.37
N ALA A 266 9.02 -1.24 -0.95
CA ALA A 266 8.83 -2.58 -1.46
C ALA A 266 9.88 -3.56 -0.92
N TYR A 267 11.15 -3.13 -0.90
CA TYR A 267 12.24 -3.88 -0.29
C TYR A 267 11.98 -4.17 1.19
N LEU A 268 11.63 -3.16 1.99
CA LEU A 268 11.34 -3.34 3.42
C LEU A 268 10.17 -4.30 3.69
N LEU A 269 9.20 -4.36 2.79
CA LEU A 269 8.03 -5.24 2.87
C LEU A 269 8.26 -6.63 2.23
N ALA A 270 9.50 -6.96 1.83
CA ALA A 270 9.84 -8.17 1.08
C ALA A 270 8.98 -8.40 -0.17
N THR A 271 8.59 -7.30 -0.82
CA THR A 271 7.91 -7.31 -2.11
C THR A 271 8.95 -7.09 -3.22
N PRO A 272 8.85 -7.77 -4.38
CA PRO A 272 9.80 -7.60 -5.49
C PRO A 272 10.00 -6.14 -5.92
N HIS A 273 11.06 -5.52 -5.40
CA HIS A 273 11.32 -4.09 -5.57
C HIS A 273 11.69 -3.71 -7.01
N THR A 274 12.15 -4.66 -7.83
CA THR A 274 12.48 -4.45 -9.24
C THR A 274 11.26 -4.04 -10.09
N PHE A 275 10.04 -4.33 -9.65
CA PHE A 275 8.81 -3.83 -10.27
C PHE A 275 8.68 -2.30 -10.16
N PHE A 276 9.45 -1.69 -9.25
CA PHE A 276 9.45 -0.26 -8.98
C PHE A 276 10.74 0.42 -9.47
N ASP A 277 11.51 -0.24 -10.35
CA ASP A 277 12.74 0.30 -10.92
C ASP A 277 12.46 1.30 -12.05
N GLY A 278 12.17 2.54 -11.64
CA GLY A 278 11.97 3.65 -12.56
C GLY A 278 10.54 3.79 -13.09
N VAL A 279 10.31 4.94 -13.74
CA VAL A 279 8.97 5.40 -14.14
C VAL A 279 8.26 4.43 -15.08
N GLU A 280 8.96 3.94 -16.11
CA GLU A 280 8.37 3.05 -17.09
C GLU A 280 7.99 1.70 -16.49
N GLN A 281 8.85 1.14 -15.61
CA GLN A 281 8.58 -0.13 -14.96
C GLN A 281 7.36 -0.02 -14.03
N CYS A 282 7.29 1.05 -13.23
CA CYS A 282 6.13 1.34 -12.36
C CYS A 282 4.84 1.55 -13.15
N HIS A 283 4.92 2.22 -14.30
CA HIS A 283 3.77 2.44 -15.18
C HIS A 283 3.26 1.12 -15.77
N CYS A 284 4.16 0.19 -16.10
CA CYS A 284 3.83 -1.12 -16.63
C CYS A 284 3.42 -2.13 -15.53
N ALA A 285 3.96 -1.98 -14.32
CA ALA A 285 3.61 -2.76 -13.12
C ALA A 285 2.23 -2.39 -12.55
N ASN A 286 1.63 -1.30 -13.03
CA ASN A 286 0.34 -0.75 -12.59
C ASN A 286 -0.89 -1.64 -12.94
N PHE A 287 -0.64 -2.94 -13.13
CA PHE A 287 -1.52 -4.04 -13.52
C PHE A 287 -2.94 -3.62 -13.92
N LEU A 288 -3.06 -3.11 -15.15
CA LEU A 288 -4.37 -2.98 -15.78
C LEU A 288 -5.04 -4.35 -15.98
N THR A 289 -4.31 -5.46 -15.88
CA THR A 289 -4.89 -6.82 -15.83
C THR A 289 -5.29 -7.31 -14.44
N ALA A 290 -4.93 -6.62 -13.34
CA ALA A 290 -5.27 -7.06 -11.98
C ALA A 290 -6.65 -6.62 -11.49
N VAL A 291 -7.38 -5.81 -12.25
CA VAL A 291 -8.69 -5.29 -11.87
C VAL A 291 -9.84 -6.08 -12.55
N ALA A 292 -9.54 -7.23 -13.16
CA ALA A 292 -10.50 -8.08 -13.88
C ALA A 292 -11.52 -8.82 -12.99
N ASP A 293 -11.28 -8.95 -11.69
CA ASP A 293 -12.17 -9.67 -10.77
C ASP A 293 -12.36 -8.88 -9.47
N TYR A 294 -13.55 -8.32 -9.23
CA TYR A 294 -13.85 -7.67 -7.94
C TYR A 294 -15.33 -7.65 -7.49
N PRO A 295 -15.62 -7.96 -6.21
CA PRO A 295 -16.92 -7.73 -5.57
C PRO A 295 -16.93 -6.48 -4.66
N GLY A 296 -17.90 -5.57 -4.87
CA GLY A 296 -17.95 -4.19 -4.36
C GLY A 296 -18.18 -3.96 -2.85
N VAL A 297 -17.96 -2.71 -2.40
CA VAL A 297 -18.22 -2.21 -1.03
C VAL A 297 -18.71 -0.75 -1.05
N ASN A 298 -19.55 -0.34 -0.09
CA ASN A 298 -20.31 0.93 -0.10
C ASN A 298 -20.16 1.73 1.21
N VAL A 299 -19.78 3.02 1.16
CA VAL A 299 -19.78 4.00 2.28
C VAL A 299 -19.96 5.44 1.71
N SER A 300 -20.51 6.38 2.51
CA SER A 300 -20.91 7.79 2.19
C SER A 300 -21.14 8.10 0.71
N ARG A 301 -22.34 7.73 0.26
CA ARG A 301 -22.65 7.42 -1.13
C ARG A 301 -22.15 8.46 -2.12
N SER A 302 -22.69 9.68 -2.11
CA SER A 302 -22.65 10.51 -3.32
C SER A 302 -21.29 11.10 -3.64
N MET A 303 -20.55 11.63 -2.66
CA MET A 303 -19.24 12.25 -2.90
C MET A 303 -18.16 11.18 -3.12
N ILE A 304 -18.23 10.07 -2.38
CA ILE A 304 -17.34 8.92 -2.59
C ILE A 304 -17.57 8.33 -3.97
N ILE A 305 -18.83 8.10 -4.35
CA ILE A 305 -19.19 7.63 -5.70
C ILE A 305 -18.66 8.55 -6.78
N VAL A 306 -18.82 9.87 -6.66
CA VAL A 306 -18.28 10.79 -7.68
C VAL A 306 -16.76 10.66 -7.75
N GLY A 307 -16.08 10.70 -6.61
CA GLY A 307 -14.62 10.58 -6.56
C GLY A 307 -14.11 9.27 -7.15
N THR A 308 -14.67 8.14 -6.73
CA THR A 308 -14.34 6.81 -7.25
C THR A 308 -14.64 6.72 -8.75
N ARG A 309 -15.75 7.28 -9.24
CA ARG A 309 -16.02 7.35 -10.69
C ARG A 309 -15.01 8.18 -11.43
N VAL A 310 -14.62 9.34 -10.90
CA VAL A 310 -13.61 10.18 -11.54
C VAL A 310 -12.25 9.50 -11.56
N PHE A 311 -11.85 8.76 -10.52
CA PHE A 311 -10.51 8.15 -10.42
C PHE A 311 -10.38 6.73 -10.99
N SER A 312 -11.44 5.94 -10.91
CA SER A 312 -11.48 4.55 -11.40
C SER A 312 -12.15 4.45 -12.77
N GLY A 313 -13.02 5.41 -13.12
CA GLY A 313 -13.82 5.44 -14.35
C GLY A 313 -15.24 4.92 -14.15
N ASP A 314 -16.16 5.32 -15.03
CA ASP A 314 -17.59 5.01 -14.89
C ASP A 314 -17.91 3.52 -15.05
N GLU A 315 -17.23 2.82 -15.98
CA GLU A 315 -17.44 1.38 -16.21
C GLU A 315 -17.05 0.54 -14.98
N LEU A 316 -15.87 0.79 -14.40
CA LEU A 316 -15.42 0.09 -13.20
C LEU A 316 -16.33 0.41 -12.02
N ALA A 317 -16.80 1.66 -11.90
CA ALA A 317 -17.75 2.03 -10.87
C ALA A 317 -19.12 1.37 -11.03
N ASP A 318 -19.62 1.21 -12.27
CA ASP A 318 -20.85 0.48 -12.57
C ASP A 318 -20.69 -1.00 -12.15
N LYS A 319 -19.54 -1.64 -12.44
CA LYS A 319 -19.22 -3.01 -11.97
C LYS A 319 -19.11 -3.12 -10.46
N MET A 320 -18.60 -2.10 -9.78
CA MET A 320 -18.54 -2.03 -8.31
C MET A 320 -19.92 -1.83 -7.65
N GLY A 321 -21.00 -1.65 -8.44
CA GLY A 321 -22.36 -1.43 -7.92
C GLY A 321 -22.60 0.00 -7.44
N PHE A 322 -21.75 0.96 -7.80
CA PHE A 322 -21.93 2.35 -7.42
C PHE A 322 -23.04 3.00 -8.25
N SER A 323 -23.99 3.67 -7.58
CA SER A 323 -25.01 4.46 -8.27
C SER A 323 -24.39 5.61 -9.09
N ARG A 324 -25.14 6.18 -10.03
CA ARG A 324 -24.72 7.39 -10.73
C ARG A 324 -25.07 8.63 -9.89
N PRO A 325 -24.11 9.50 -9.60
CA PRO A 325 -24.35 10.68 -8.76
C PRO A 325 -25.01 11.81 -9.57
N GLY A 326 -25.85 12.59 -8.89
CA GLY A 326 -26.51 13.77 -9.46
C GLY A 326 -25.54 14.89 -9.85
N LEU A 327 -26.01 15.83 -10.68
CA LEU A 327 -25.20 16.88 -11.28
C LEU A 327 -24.48 17.77 -10.24
N LEU A 328 -25.16 18.08 -9.12
CA LEU A 328 -24.59 18.87 -8.03
C LEU A 328 -23.29 18.24 -7.50
N TYR A 329 -23.29 16.94 -7.21
CA TYR A 329 -22.10 16.27 -6.66
C TYR A 329 -20.95 16.21 -7.68
N ARG A 330 -21.28 16.05 -8.98
CA ARG A 330 -20.29 16.15 -10.06
C ARG A 330 -19.68 17.55 -10.14
N ALA A 331 -20.51 18.60 -10.02
CA ALA A 331 -20.05 19.99 -9.99
C ALA A 331 -19.19 20.28 -8.75
N SER A 332 -19.61 19.84 -7.57
CA SER A 332 -18.86 20.00 -6.31
C SER A 332 -17.48 19.33 -6.38
N PHE A 333 -17.41 18.10 -6.89
CA PHE A 333 -16.13 17.40 -7.05
C PHE A 333 -15.23 18.09 -8.08
N LYS A 334 -15.79 18.57 -9.21
CA LYS A 334 -15.04 19.37 -10.18
C LYS A 334 -14.51 20.68 -9.55
N GLY A 335 -15.31 21.32 -8.69
CA GLY A 335 -14.90 22.48 -7.90
C GLY A 335 -13.74 22.15 -6.94
N TRP A 336 -13.81 21.01 -6.25
CA TRP A 336 -12.73 20.50 -5.40
C TRP A 336 -11.44 20.26 -6.20
N CYS A 337 -11.50 19.58 -7.35
CA CYS A 337 -10.34 19.38 -8.22
C CYS A 337 -9.72 20.71 -8.67
N LYS A 338 -10.56 21.69 -9.07
CA LYS A 338 -10.08 23.03 -9.45
C LYS A 338 -9.38 23.73 -8.28
N LEU A 339 -9.94 23.65 -7.07
CA LEU A 339 -9.30 24.21 -5.87
C LEU A 339 -7.92 23.58 -5.63
N LEU A 340 -7.80 22.25 -5.74
CA LEU A 340 -6.52 21.57 -5.60
C LEU A 340 -5.50 21.99 -6.66
N VAL A 341 -5.93 22.19 -7.91
CA VAL A 341 -5.07 22.72 -8.98
C VAL A 341 -4.59 24.13 -8.66
N VAL A 342 -5.47 25.01 -8.17
CA VAL A 342 -5.11 26.38 -7.75
C VAL A 342 -4.11 26.34 -6.61
N LEU A 343 -4.36 25.56 -5.56
CA LEU A 343 -3.44 25.42 -4.43
C LEU A 343 -2.06 24.90 -4.89
N ASN A 344 -2.02 23.87 -5.73
CA ASN A 344 -0.77 23.37 -6.29
C ASN A 344 -0.04 24.44 -7.11
N THR A 345 -0.76 25.21 -7.93
CA THR A 345 -0.18 26.30 -8.73
C THR A 345 0.42 27.39 -7.83
N LEU A 346 -0.26 27.75 -6.74
CA LEU A 346 0.23 28.71 -5.76
C LEU A 346 1.50 28.20 -5.03
N GLN A 347 1.56 26.90 -4.70
CA GLN A 347 2.77 26.29 -4.14
C GLN A 347 3.95 26.38 -5.11
N ARG A 348 3.72 26.12 -6.40
CA ARG A 348 4.77 26.24 -7.44
C ARG A 348 5.22 27.67 -7.64
N TRP A 349 4.30 28.63 -7.56
CA TRP A 349 4.60 30.04 -7.78
C TRP A 349 5.33 30.68 -6.60
N SER A 350 5.04 30.26 -5.36
CA SER A 350 5.62 30.83 -4.15
C SER A 350 6.30 29.76 -3.29
N PRO A 351 7.65 29.70 -3.29
CA PRO A 351 8.41 28.78 -2.44
C PRO A 351 8.13 28.99 -0.94
N SER A 352 7.81 30.21 -0.52
CA SER A 352 7.42 30.50 0.87
C SER A 352 6.06 29.89 1.22
N PHE A 353 5.09 29.94 0.29
CA PHE A 353 3.79 29.31 0.47
C PHE A 353 3.92 27.78 0.50
N GLU A 354 4.74 27.20 -0.38
CA GLU A 354 5.05 25.77 -0.36
C GLU A 354 5.66 25.33 0.97
N ARG A 355 6.72 26.00 1.45
CA ARG A 355 7.34 25.68 2.74
C ARG A 355 6.34 25.78 3.90
N MET A 356 5.46 26.78 3.87
CA MET A 356 4.40 26.92 4.86
C MET A 356 3.42 25.74 4.82
N MET A 357 2.92 25.37 3.63
CA MET A 357 1.99 24.25 3.45
C MET A 357 2.60 22.93 3.91
N ILE A 358 3.84 22.64 3.51
CA ILE A 358 4.57 21.42 3.94
C ILE A 358 4.74 21.42 5.46
N ARG A 359 5.22 22.51 6.05
CA ARG A 359 5.41 22.61 7.51
C ARG A 359 4.10 22.39 8.26
N LYS A 360 3.02 23.05 7.85
CA LYS A 360 1.70 22.92 8.47
C LYS A 360 1.13 21.51 8.32
N GLY A 361 1.33 20.88 7.16
CA GLY A 361 0.99 19.48 6.94
C GLY A 361 1.72 18.56 7.90
N LYS A 362 3.04 18.74 8.06
CA LYS A 362 3.86 17.95 9.01
C LYS A 362 3.44 18.18 10.46
N GLU A 363 3.22 19.42 10.88
CA GLU A 363 2.70 19.75 12.21
C GLU A 363 1.39 19.01 12.50
N LEU A 364 0.43 19.07 11.57
CA LEU A 364 -0.86 18.37 11.70
C LEU A 364 -0.69 16.85 11.78
N ALA A 365 0.21 16.28 10.98
CA ALA A 365 0.50 14.86 11.00
C ALA A 365 1.13 14.42 12.34
N CYS A 366 2.09 15.18 12.87
CA CYS A 366 2.66 14.93 14.19
C CYS A 366 1.59 14.97 15.29
N THR A 367 0.71 15.98 15.29
CA THR A 367 -0.41 16.05 16.24
C THR A 367 -1.33 14.84 16.11
N THR A 368 -1.62 14.42 14.88
CA THR A 368 -2.48 13.25 14.61
C THR A 368 -1.84 11.97 15.15
N ILE A 369 -0.56 11.74 14.86
CA ILE A 369 0.22 10.59 15.37
C ILE A 369 0.20 10.59 16.91
N ALA A 370 0.51 11.71 17.54
CA ALA A 370 0.58 11.85 19.00
C ALA A 370 -0.78 11.77 19.73
N THR A 371 -1.90 11.86 19.01
CA THR A 371 -3.24 11.71 19.61
C THR A 371 -3.71 10.25 19.59
N ILE A 372 -3.14 9.42 18.70
CA ILE A 372 -3.56 8.04 18.47
C ILE A 372 -2.69 7.06 19.27
N TYR A 373 -1.41 7.39 19.44
CA TYR A 373 -0.46 6.73 20.33
C TYR A 373 -0.46 7.41 21.70
#